data_AF-A0A7S2TG62-F1
#
_entry.id   AF-A0A7S2TG62-F1
#
_cell.length_a   1.000
_cell.length_b   1.000
_cell.length_c   1.000
_cell.angle_alpha   90.00
_cell.angle_beta   90.00
_cell.angle_gamma   90.00
#
_symmetry.space_group_name_H-M   'P 1'
#
loop_
_entity.id
_entity.type
_entity.pdbx_description
1 polymer ?
#
loop_
_entity_poly.entity_id
_entity_poly.type
_entity_poly.pdbx_seq_one_letter_code
_entity_poly.pdbx_strand_id
1 'polypeptide(L)'
;MLDTQYRMHPSISEFPSDIVYGGKLRDGIDASVRPVPAGFPWPNKNIPVAIFPVSGQESREALSYYNAAEADQVCWALERLVDAGFEVEDIGVISGYAAQVRYLRRMLRSKTASPLRSVEVSTVDGFQGRE
;
A
#
# COMPACT_ATOMS: atom_id res chain seq x y z
N MET A 1 6.22 -5.97 26.56
CA MET A 1 5.94 -5.88 25.11
C MET A 1 4.58 -6.52 24.91
N LEU A 2 3.64 -5.82 24.27
CA LEU A 2 2.47 -6.50 23.71
C LEU A 2 2.97 -7.28 22.50
N ASP A 3 2.81 -8.60 22.50
CA ASP A 3 3.47 -9.52 21.56
C ASP A 3 2.49 -10.19 20.58
N THR A 4 1.22 -9.77 20.58
CA THR A 4 0.17 -10.36 19.73
C THR A 4 -0.49 -9.27 18.89
N GLN A 5 -0.54 -9.47 17.57
CA GLN A 5 -1.17 -8.56 16.61
C GLN A 5 -2.53 -9.10 16.12
N TYR A 6 -3.51 -8.23 15.92
CA TYR A 6 -4.87 -8.59 15.46
C TYR A 6 -5.29 -7.85 14.18
N ARG A 7 -4.33 -7.17 13.53
CA ARG A 7 -4.58 -6.25 12.42
C ARG A 7 -4.46 -6.95 11.07
N MET A 8 -3.27 -7.46 10.77
CA MET A 8 -2.88 -7.87 9.42
C MET A 8 -2.95 -9.39 9.24
N HIS A 9 -3.04 -9.83 7.98
CA HIS A 9 -2.93 -11.25 7.63
C HIS A 9 -1.56 -11.80 8.08
N PRO A 10 -1.46 -13.06 8.58
CA PRO A 10 -0.20 -13.65 9.06
C PRO A 10 1.00 -13.55 8.10
N SER A 11 0.75 -13.64 6.79
CA SER A 11 1.83 -13.49 5.80
C SER A 11 2.38 -12.06 5.67
N ILE A 12 1.66 -11.06 6.17
CA ILE A 12 2.12 -9.66 6.21
C ILE A 12 2.95 -9.43 7.48
N SER A 13 2.56 -10.03 8.62
CA SER A 13 3.25 -9.87 9.91
C SER A 13 4.55 -10.69 10.00
N GLU A 14 4.71 -11.75 9.22
CA GLU A 14 5.90 -12.61 9.18
C GLU A 14 7.21 -11.80 9.08
N PHE A 15 7.35 -10.98 8.04
CA PHE A 15 8.59 -10.22 7.81
C PHE A 15 8.88 -9.18 8.92
N PRO A 16 7.93 -8.31 9.33
CA PRO A 16 8.14 -7.42 10.47
C PRO A 16 8.43 -8.16 11.78
N SER A 17 7.79 -9.30 12.04
CA SER A 17 8.03 -10.12 13.23
C SER A 17 9.50 -10.53 13.31
N ASP A 18 10.04 -11.08 12.24
CA ASP A 18 11.41 -11.58 12.19
C ASP A 18 12.44 -10.45 12.24
N ILE A 19 12.27 -9.42 11.41
CA ILE A 19 13.28 -8.38 11.23
C ILE A 19 13.30 -7.36 12.37
N VAL A 20 12.12 -6.99 12.90
CA VAL A 20 11.99 -5.90 13.90
C VAL A 20 11.84 -6.45 15.31
N TYR A 21 11.11 -7.55 15.47
CA TYR A 21 10.76 -8.10 16.79
C TYR A 21 11.50 -9.39 17.14
N GLY A 22 12.41 -9.87 16.29
CA GLY A 22 13.18 -11.09 16.50
C GLY A 22 12.32 -12.35 16.60
N GLY A 23 11.26 -12.43 15.79
CA GLY A 23 10.33 -13.55 15.70
C GLY A 23 9.35 -13.65 16.88
N LYS A 24 9.21 -12.59 17.68
CA LYS A 24 8.40 -12.61 18.91
C LYS A 24 6.97 -12.09 18.73
N LEU A 25 6.64 -11.52 17.58
CA LEU A 25 5.28 -11.06 17.29
C LEU A 25 4.43 -12.27 16.85
N ARG A 26 3.32 -12.50 17.55
CA ARG A 26 2.34 -13.57 17.29
C ARG A 26 1.11 -13.01 16.60
N ASP A 27 0.45 -13.83 15.80
CA ASP A 27 -0.85 -13.50 15.23
C ASP A 27 -1.96 -13.97 16.17
N GLY A 28 -2.84 -13.04 16.56
CA GLY A 28 -4.05 -13.31 17.32
C GLY A 28 -5.27 -13.59 16.44
N ILE A 29 -5.09 -13.61 15.12
CA ILE A 29 -6.11 -13.89 14.12
C ILE A 29 -5.59 -14.89 13.09
N ASP A 30 -6.47 -15.76 12.61
CA ASP A 30 -6.16 -16.67 11.52
C ASP A 30 -6.24 -15.97 10.16
N ALA A 31 -5.57 -16.55 9.16
CA ALA A 31 -5.66 -16.14 7.76
C ALA A 31 -7.12 -16.05 7.25
N SER A 32 -8.02 -16.90 7.76
CA SER A 32 -9.44 -16.91 7.41
C SER A 32 -10.19 -15.64 7.82
N VAL A 33 -9.70 -14.91 8.83
CA VAL A 33 -10.27 -13.63 9.31
C VAL A 33 -9.80 -12.45 8.43
N ARG A 34 -8.74 -12.66 7.62
CA ARG A 34 -8.18 -11.70 6.67
C ARG A 34 -7.96 -12.36 5.29
N PRO A 35 -9.01 -12.88 4.65
CA PRO A 35 -8.86 -13.63 3.41
C PRO A 35 -8.19 -12.79 2.33
N VAL A 36 -7.45 -13.44 1.44
CA VAL A 36 -6.87 -12.78 0.27
C VAL A 36 -8.00 -12.18 -0.58
N PRO A 37 -7.95 -10.87 -0.86
CA PRO A 37 -8.92 -10.24 -1.74
C PRO A 37 -9.06 -10.92 -3.10
N ALA A 38 -10.29 -11.12 -3.56
CA ALA A 38 -10.53 -11.50 -4.95
C ALA A 38 -10.29 -10.30 -5.89
N GLY A 39 -10.20 -10.57 -7.20
CA GLY A 39 -10.19 -9.54 -8.26
C GLY A 39 -8.86 -8.83 -8.51
N PHE A 40 -7.94 -8.79 -7.53
CA PHE A 40 -6.59 -8.29 -7.75
C PHE A 40 -5.64 -9.42 -8.24
N PRO A 41 -4.72 -9.15 -9.18
CA PRO A 41 -3.82 -10.16 -9.73
C PRO A 41 -2.66 -10.46 -8.77
N TRP A 42 -2.95 -11.09 -7.63
CA TRP A 42 -1.95 -11.52 -6.66
C TRP A 42 -0.96 -12.52 -7.28
N PRO A 43 0.37 -12.34 -7.11
CA PRO A 43 1.36 -13.30 -7.58
C PRO A 43 1.18 -14.70 -6.97
N ASN A 44 0.72 -14.75 -5.72
CA ASN A 44 0.32 -15.96 -5.04
C ASN A 44 -1.12 -15.81 -4.53
N LYS A 45 -2.02 -16.72 -4.93
CA LYS A 45 -3.46 -16.66 -4.60
C LYS A 45 -3.76 -16.80 -3.10
N ASN A 46 -2.80 -17.24 -2.30
CA ASN A 46 -2.94 -17.45 -0.86
C ASN A 46 -2.22 -16.36 -0.03
N ILE A 47 -1.60 -15.36 -0.67
CA ILE A 47 -0.84 -14.31 0.02
C ILE A 47 -1.29 -12.93 -0.50
N PRO A 48 -1.82 -12.05 0.36
CA PRO A 48 -2.26 -10.70 -0.02
C PRO A 48 -1.07 -9.72 -0.08
N VAL A 49 0.03 -10.12 -0.72
CA VAL A 49 1.23 -9.31 -0.91
C VAL A 49 1.70 -9.45 -2.36
N ALA A 50 1.93 -8.31 -3.00
CA ALA A 50 2.48 -8.23 -4.34
C ALA A 50 3.64 -7.25 -4.36
N ILE A 51 4.74 -7.62 -5.01
CA ILE A 51 5.89 -6.75 -5.26
C ILE A 51 5.95 -6.51 -6.75
N PHE A 52 5.87 -5.24 -7.15
CA PHE A 52 5.93 -4.82 -8.54
C PHE A 52 7.34 -4.28 -8.84
N PRO A 53 8.18 -5.00 -9.60
CA PRO A 53 9.43 -4.44 -10.09
C PRO A 53 9.12 -3.36 -11.13
N VAL A 54 9.50 -2.13 -10.85
CA VAL A 54 9.31 -0.99 -11.76
C VAL A 54 10.67 -0.48 -12.21
N SER A 55 10.92 -0.52 -13.51
CA SER A 55 12.09 0.13 -14.11
C SER A 55 11.74 1.59 -14.41
N GLY A 56 12.08 2.48 -13.50
CA GLY A 56 11.88 3.92 -13.63
C GLY A 56 13.11 4.70 -13.16
N GLN A 57 13.21 5.95 -13.58
CA GLN A 57 14.24 6.86 -13.11
C GLN A 57 13.61 7.90 -12.17
N GLU A 58 14.22 8.09 -11.01
CA GLU A 58 13.78 9.14 -10.10
C GLU A 58 14.07 10.53 -10.68
N SER A 59 13.19 11.46 -10.37
CA SER A 59 13.30 12.88 -10.68
C SER A 59 13.22 13.69 -9.40
N ARG A 60 13.89 14.84 -9.40
CA ARG A 60 13.96 15.71 -8.22
C ARG A 60 12.97 16.87 -8.35
N GLU A 61 12.22 17.12 -7.29
CA GLU A 61 11.38 18.31 -7.13
C GLU A 61 11.77 19.01 -5.81
N ALA A 62 12.43 20.17 -5.92
CA ALA A 62 13.06 20.89 -4.81
C ALA A 62 14.05 20.00 -4.01
N LEU A 63 13.71 19.65 -2.77
CA LEU A 63 14.54 18.84 -1.86
C LEU A 63 14.05 17.39 -1.72
N SER A 64 13.15 16.93 -2.59
CA SER A 64 12.56 15.59 -2.53
C SER A 64 12.52 14.94 -3.91
N TYR A 65 12.17 13.66 -3.96
CA TYR A 65 12.20 12.82 -5.15
C TYR A 65 10.83 12.25 -5.48
N TYR A 66 10.61 12.02 -6.77
CA TYR A 66 9.43 11.32 -7.28
C TYR A 66 9.86 10.43 -8.44
N ASN A 67 9.12 9.35 -8.67
CA ASN A 67 9.31 8.44 -9.80
C ASN A 67 7.97 8.31 -10.54
N ALA A 68 7.94 8.80 -11.78
CA ALA A 68 6.73 8.80 -12.60
C ALA A 68 6.29 7.38 -12.98
N ALA A 69 7.23 6.49 -13.29
CA ALA A 69 6.91 5.11 -13.66
C ALA A 69 6.31 4.34 -12.47
N GLU A 70 6.81 4.57 -11.26
CA GLU A 70 6.20 4.00 -10.04
C GLU A 70 4.80 4.57 -9.80
N ALA A 71 4.60 5.86 -10.04
CA ALA A 71 3.30 6.49 -9.86
C ALA A 71 2.25 5.97 -10.85
N ASP A 72 2.65 5.67 -12.09
CA ASP A 72 1.79 5.00 -13.07
C ASP A 72 1.44 3.57 -12.62
N GLN A 73 2.42 2.82 -12.11
CA GLN A 73 2.18 1.47 -11.56
C GLN A 73 1.23 1.50 -10.35
N VAL A 74 1.36 2.50 -9.47
CA VAL A 74 0.43 2.71 -8.35
C VAL A 74 -0.97 3.00 -8.88
N CYS A 75 -1.13 3.88 -9.87
CA CYS A 75 -2.45 4.16 -10.45
C CYS A 75 -3.09 2.91 -11.04
N TRP A 76 -2.32 2.10 -11.78
CA TRP A 76 -2.81 0.82 -12.30
C TRP A 76 -3.26 -0.12 -11.17
N ALA A 77 -2.49 -0.24 -10.08
CA ALA A 77 -2.86 -1.09 -8.95
C ALA A 77 -4.14 -0.60 -8.27
N LEU A 78 -4.30 0.71 -8.09
CA LEU A 78 -5.52 1.31 -7.54
C LEU A 78 -6.74 1.04 -8.43
N GLU A 79 -6.61 1.16 -9.75
CA GLU A 79 -7.67 0.82 -10.70
C GLU A 79 -8.09 -0.65 -10.56
N ARG A 80 -7.12 -1.57 -10.45
CA ARG A 80 -7.39 -3.00 -10.22
C ARG A 80 -8.07 -3.29 -8.88
N LEU A 81 -7.74 -2.57 -7.82
CA LEU A 81 -8.40 -2.73 -6.52
C LEU A 81 -9.84 -2.24 -6.58
N VAL A 82 -10.09 -1.08 -7.18
CA VAL A 82 -11.47 -0.57 -7.33
C VAL A 82 -12.30 -1.47 -8.25
N ASP A 83 -11.74 -1.94 -9.36
CA ASP A 83 -12.39 -2.91 -10.26
C ASP A 83 -12.72 -4.23 -9.53
N ALA A 84 -11.95 -4.59 -8.51
CA ALA A 84 -12.18 -5.75 -7.65
C ALA A 84 -13.22 -5.50 -6.54
N GLY A 85 -13.77 -4.29 -6.45
CA GLY A 85 -14.83 -3.93 -5.50
C GLY A 85 -14.34 -3.33 -4.17
N PHE A 86 -13.08 -2.88 -4.11
CA PHE A 86 -12.59 -2.13 -2.94
C PHE A 86 -13.12 -0.70 -2.95
N GLU A 87 -13.64 -0.26 -1.81
CA GLU A 87 -13.97 1.13 -1.57
C GLU A 87 -12.70 1.96 -1.43
N VAL A 88 -12.70 3.19 -1.95
CA VAL A 88 -11.49 4.03 -1.98
C VAL A 88 -11.05 4.48 -0.60
N GLU A 89 -11.98 4.51 0.36
CA GLU A 89 -11.75 4.81 1.77
C GLU A 89 -10.93 3.72 2.48
N ASP A 90 -10.98 2.48 1.99
CA ASP A 90 -10.22 1.34 2.52
C ASP A 90 -8.81 1.25 1.90
N ILE A 91 -8.45 2.18 1.01
CA ILE A 91 -7.17 2.17 0.29
C ILE A 91 -6.32 3.38 0.68
N GLY A 92 -5.12 3.10 1.18
CA GLY A 92 -4.08 4.10 1.45
C GLY A 92 -2.83 3.90 0.60
N VAL A 93 -2.24 4.98 0.12
CA VAL A 93 -0.93 4.98 -0.57
C VAL A 93 0.11 5.70 0.26
N ILE A 94 1.16 4.98 0.63
CA ILE A 94 2.24 5.47 1.48
C ILE A 94 3.50 5.66 0.63
N SER A 95 4.20 6.79 0.81
CA SER A 95 5.52 7.00 0.21
C SER A 95 6.51 7.66 1.18
N GLY A 96 7.79 7.30 1.08
CA GLY A 96 8.86 7.93 1.87
C GLY A 96 9.19 9.37 1.45
N TYR A 97 8.73 9.82 0.27
CA TYR A 97 9.11 11.10 -0.30
C TYR A 97 7.93 12.04 -0.49
N ALA A 98 8.03 13.26 0.05
CA ALA A 98 6.99 14.27 -0.06
C ALA A 98 6.70 14.69 -1.51
N ALA A 99 7.71 14.69 -2.40
CA ALA A 99 7.49 14.96 -3.82
C ALA A 99 6.67 13.84 -4.50
N GLN A 100 6.93 12.57 -4.21
CA GLN A 100 6.11 11.45 -4.71
C GLN A 100 4.66 11.56 -4.24
N VAL A 101 4.42 11.90 -2.96
CA VAL A 101 3.07 12.14 -2.44
C VAL A 101 2.35 13.26 -3.22
N ARG A 102 3.01 14.40 -3.43
CA ARG A 102 2.42 15.50 -4.23
C ARG A 102 2.16 15.08 -5.67
N TYR A 103 3.09 14.35 -6.27
CA TYR A 103 2.98 13.87 -7.65
C TYR A 103 1.76 12.95 -7.82
N LEU A 104 1.63 11.93 -6.97
CA LEU A 104 0.48 11.02 -6.94
C LEU A 104 -0.83 11.77 -6.69
N ARG A 105 -0.90 12.66 -5.69
CA ARG A 105 -2.11 13.46 -5.43
C ARG A 105 -2.54 14.27 -6.65
N ARG A 106 -1.59 14.86 -7.39
CA ARG A 106 -1.89 15.60 -8.63
C ARG A 106 -2.44 14.69 -9.72
N MET A 107 -1.83 13.52 -9.92
CA MET A 107 -2.32 12.52 -10.88
C MET A 107 -3.72 11.99 -10.54
N LEU A 108 -3.98 11.68 -9.28
CA LEU A 108 -5.29 11.17 -8.87
C LEU A 108 -6.37 12.24 -9.00
N ARG A 109 -6.07 13.50 -8.63
CA ARG A 109 -7.01 14.63 -8.77
C ARG A 109 -7.34 14.97 -10.23
N SER A 110 -6.44 14.72 -11.18
CA SER A 110 -6.73 14.97 -12.60
C SER A 110 -7.71 13.95 -13.19
N LYS A 111 -7.90 12.78 -12.56
CA LYS A 111 -8.93 11.78 -12.92
C LYS A 111 -10.31 12.20 -12.38
N THR A 112 -10.86 13.30 -12.88
CA THR A 112 -12.05 13.98 -12.32
C THR A 112 -13.31 13.10 -12.19
N ALA A 113 -13.49 12.15 -13.10
CA ALA A 113 -14.60 11.19 -13.13
C ALA A 113 -14.30 9.85 -12.42
N SER A 114 -13.11 9.70 -11.84
CA SER A 114 -12.69 8.47 -11.16
C SER A 114 -12.82 8.61 -9.65
N PRO A 115 -13.29 7.57 -8.93
CA PRO A 115 -13.31 7.57 -7.47
C PRO A 115 -11.88 7.65 -6.88
N LEU A 116 -10.85 7.29 -7.66
CA LEU A 116 -9.45 7.33 -7.26
C LEU A 116 -8.95 8.70 -6.80
N ARG A 117 -9.62 9.78 -7.20
CA ARG A 117 -9.30 11.13 -6.74
C ARG A 117 -9.39 11.31 -5.21
N SER A 118 -10.13 10.43 -4.53
CA SER A 118 -10.39 10.45 -3.09
C SER A 118 -9.45 9.55 -2.29
N VAL A 119 -8.65 8.69 -2.96
CA VAL A 119 -7.69 7.80 -2.29
C VAL A 119 -6.71 8.62 -1.46
N GLU A 120 -6.50 8.20 -0.21
CA GLU A 120 -5.57 8.87 0.66
C GLU A 120 -4.12 8.55 0.26
N VAL A 121 -3.33 9.60 0.00
CA VAL A 121 -1.90 9.48 -0.26
C VAL A 121 -1.16 10.32 0.75
N SER A 122 -0.20 9.74 1.47
CA SER A 122 0.57 10.46 2.50
C SER A 122 1.95 9.85 2.70
N THR A 123 2.75 10.49 3.55
CA THR A 123 4.05 9.97 3.95
C THR A 123 3.91 8.88 5.03
N VAL A 124 4.98 8.12 5.27
CA VAL A 124 5.03 7.14 6.37
C VAL A 124 4.61 7.77 7.70
N ASP A 125 5.20 8.92 8.05
CA ASP A 125 4.85 9.66 9.26
C ASP A 125 3.38 10.11 9.29
N GLY A 126 2.82 10.45 8.12
CA GLY A 126 1.41 10.84 7.99
C GLY A 126 0.41 9.71 8.20
N PHE A 127 0.86 8.45 8.10
CA PHE A 127 0.06 7.25 8.36
C PHE A 127 0.39 6.59 9.71
N GLN A 128 1.38 7.08 10.45
CA GLN A 128 1.78 6.44 11.71
C GLN A 128 0.61 6.39 12.70
N GLY A 129 0.35 5.19 13.25
CA GLY A 129 -0.73 4.95 14.21
C GLY A 129 -2.11 4.77 13.59
N ARG A 130 -2.22 4.77 12.26
CA ARG A 130 -3.47 4.56 11.53
C ARG A 130 -3.51 3.14 10.95
N GLU A 131 -4.70 2.74 10.53
CA GLU A 131 -5.01 1.55 9.74
C GLU A 131 -6.07 1.92 8.71
#